data_AF-A0A133NKQ5-F1
#
_entry.id   AF-A0A133NKQ5-F1
#
_cell.length_a   1.000
_cell.length_b   1.000
_cell.length_c   1.000
_cell.angle_alpha   90.00
_cell.angle_beta   90.00
_cell.angle_gamma   90.00
#
_symmetry.space_group_name_H-M   'P 1'
#
loop_
_entity.id
_entity.type
_entity.pdbx_description
1 polymer ?
#
loop_
_entity_poly.entity_id
_entity_poly.type
_entity_poly.pdbx_seq_one_letter_code
_entity_poly.pdbx_strand_id
1 'polypeptide(L)'
;MISYDLDDLYWKLKDEPESREEVLEYYRTADIEEKDDFQSSLLHIAAEHGDSLAIEVLLNRGMDANIEDSEAERPLHRLVEETRHINNGEEIVKCAELLLDAKASVLRKDRFGRTAVILAAKNGYYEILKIFIDRGLKLSLKDSEGNSALHIACQYFSDYNEEDEDRYFKTIKYLLEAGLDPTEKNNDDETATDIAIKRNNKKITALLLGNYDEENPNELLIQTGGLSLHRAIEEKDYEAVNALIKLGADVNAFSEEEDTLFKEMTPLGIAFHMFDEYSVKALLEAGGDVNLKTIQENTALGEILGYMKDNYFSYDKIPLVEKLLKLLIDNGLKLNDSVDKKGNTAFIKACKSLDENTLHNGRTLAAVVAKFLLKENCDVNSTNLDGQTALMFLCASRDTEAQDLQIQVLESGADIETTDKNGDTPLIYAARNRMQVLEKKWLNYYLILEIQN
;
A
#
# COMPACT_ATOMS: atom_id res chain seq x y z
N MET A 1 51.28 19.48 -17.43
CA MET A 1 50.62 19.18 -16.16
C MET A 1 49.82 17.93 -16.40
N ILE A 2 50.36 16.81 -15.95
CA ILE A 2 49.59 15.56 -15.92
C ILE A 2 48.65 15.77 -14.74
N SER A 3 47.36 15.89 -15.02
CA SER A 3 46.29 15.85 -14.04
C SER A 3 46.40 14.52 -13.33
N TYR A 4 47.01 14.49 -12.14
CA TYR A 4 46.92 13.33 -11.27
C TYR A 4 45.53 13.39 -10.66
N ASP A 5 44.69 12.45 -11.06
CA ASP A 5 43.44 12.19 -10.36
C ASP A 5 43.83 11.65 -8.97
N LEU A 6 43.50 12.38 -7.89
CA LEU A 6 43.90 11.98 -6.53
C LEU A 6 43.34 10.60 -6.15
N ASP A 7 42.22 10.19 -6.77
CA ASP A 7 41.66 8.85 -6.65
C ASP A 7 42.58 7.78 -7.26
N ASP A 8 43.17 8.04 -8.43
CA ASP A 8 44.10 7.13 -9.10
C ASP A 8 45.38 6.93 -8.27
N LEU A 9 45.76 7.93 -7.46
CA LEU A 9 46.85 7.82 -6.50
C LEU A 9 46.50 6.89 -5.32
N TYR A 10 45.29 6.96 -4.77
CA TYR A 10 44.88 6.07 -3.70
C TYR A 10 44.84 4.60 -4.16
N TRP A 11 44.26 4.33 -5.34
CA TRP A 11 44.22 2.98 -5.93
C TRP A 11 45.62 2.45 -6.23
N LYS A 12 46.50 3.28 -6.77
CA LYS A 12 47.91 2.93 -6.98
C LYS A 12 48.62 2.59 -5.67
N LEU A 13 48.34 3.30 -4.59
CA LEU A 13 48.93 3.07 -3.26
C LEU A 13 48.31 1.86 -2.52
N LYS A 14 47.09 1.45 -2.90
CA LYS A 14 46.35 0.31 -2.34
C LYS A 14 46.62 -1.02 -3.06
N ASP A 15 46.69 -1.01 -4.39
CA ASP A 15 46.80 -2.22 -5.23
C ASP A 15 48.26 -2.65 -5.51
N GLU A 16 49.21 -1.71 -5.50
CA GLU A 16 50.67 -1.98 -5.59
C GLU A 16 51.43 -1.24 -4.47
N PRO A 17 51.29 -1.64 -3.20
CA PRO A 17 52.09 -1.05 -2.14
C PRO A 17 53.55 -1.51 -2.28
N GLU A 18 54.47 -0.61 -2.60
CA GLU A 18 55.89 -0.86 -2.30
C GLU A 18 56.04 -0.98 -0.74
N SER A 19 55.24 -0.23 0.05
CA SER A 19 54.87 -0.47 1.48
C SER A 19 53.81 0.52 2.02
N ARG A 20 53.08 0.17 3.11
CA ARG A 20 52.14 1.08 3.81
C ARG A 20 52.80 2.36 4.33
N GLU A 21 54.09 2.31 4.66
CA GLU A 21 54.83 3.46 5.18
C GLU A 21 55.07 4.51 4.09
N GLU A 22 55.26 4.11 2.83
CA GLU A 22 55.42 5.04 1.71
C GLU A 22 54.12 5.78 1.39
N VAL A 23 52.97 5.11 1.52
CA VAL A 23 51.64 5.75 1.44
C VAL A 23 51.52 6.85 2.49
N LEU A 24 51.91 6.57 3.74
CA LEU A 24 51.87 7.55 4.82
C LEU A 24 52.90 8.67 4.62
N GLU A 25 54.09 8.37 4.08
CA GLU A 25 55.09 9.39 3.76
C GLU A 25 54.60 10.35 2.68
N TYR A 26 53.85 9.85 1.68
CA TYR A 26 53.16 10.73 0.74
C TYR A 26 52.21 11.67 1.49
N TYR A 27 51.30 11.17 2.34
CA TYR A 27 50.41 12.04 3.12
C TYR A 27 51.14 13.01 4.07
N ARG A 28 52.37 12.69 4.50
CA ARG A 28 53.24 13.59 5.31
C ARG A 28 53.92 14.69 4.51
N THR A 29 54.12 14.49 3.20
CA THR A 29 54.90 15.39 2.34
C THR A 29 54.08 16.09 1.25
N ALA A 30 52.92 15.55 0.89
CA ALA A 30 52.02 16.11 -0.11
C ALA A 30 51.56 17.53 0.25
N ASP A 31 51.21 18.32 -0.77
CA ASP A 31 50.66 19.66 -0.58
C ASP A 31 49.22 19.56 -0.05
N ILE A 32 48.96 20.06 1.15
CA ILE A 32 47.63 19.96 1.80
C ILE A 32 46.59 20.89 1.17
N GLU A 33 47.03 21.85 0.34
CA GLU A 33 46.15 22.73 -0.43
C GLU A 33 45.77 22.14 -1.80
N GLU A 34 46.36 21.01 -2.19
CA GLU A 34 46.04 20.30 -3.42
C GLU A 34 44.60 19.76 -3.37
N LYS A 35 43.91 19.90 -4.50
CA LYS A 35 42.53 19.44 -4.70
C LYS A 35 42.39 18.78 -6.07
N ASP A 36 41.51 17.79 -6.15
CA ASP A 36 41.15 17.15 -7.42
C ASP A 36 40.18 18.02 -8.27
N ASP A 37 39.71 17.46 -9.37
CA ASP A 37 38.74 18.10 -10.28
C ASP A 37 37.37 18.36 -9.62
N PHE A 38 37.01 17.59 -8.59
CA PHE A 38 35.81 17.76 -7.77
C PHE A 38 36.03 18.69 -6.57
N GLN A 39 37.20 19.34 -6.47
CA GLN A 39 37.62 20.14 -5.34
C GLN A 39 37.77 19.36 -4.02
N SER A 40 37.83 18.03 -4.09
CA SER A 40 38.11 17.14 -2.96
C SER A 40 39.56 17.31 -2.52
N SER A 41 39.76 17.50 -1.23
CA SER A 41 41.10 17.53 -0.62
C SER A 41 41.60 16.11 -0.31
N LEU A 42 42.89 15.95 -0.01
CA LEU A 42 43.44 14.69 0.51
C LEU A 42 42.64 14.09 1.69
N LEU A 43 42.08 14.94 2.55
CA LEU A 43 41.26 14.50 3.69
C LEU A 43 39.88 13.94 3.28
N HIS A 44 39.31 14.37 2.14
CA HIS A 44 38.10 13.78 1.58
C HIS A 44 38.38 12.37 1.09
N ILE A 45 39.45 12.21 0.28
CA ILE A 45 39.88 10.93 -0.29
C ILE A 45 40.21 9.93 0.83
N ALA A 46 40.96 10.36 1.85
CA ALA A 46 41.29 9.51 3.00
C ALA A 46 40.03 9.06 3.76
N ALA A 47 39.02 9.93 3.90
CA ALA A 47 37.77 9.60 4.55
C ALA A 47 36.89 8.68 3.71
N GLU A 48 36.75 8.94 2.41
CA GLU A 48 36.00 8.12 1.45
C GLU A 48 36.43 6.65 1.44
N HIS A 49 37.72 6.43 1.65
CA HIS A 49 38.28 5.09 1.69
C HIS A 49 38.49 4.52 3.10
N GLY A 50 38.08 5.25 4.14
CA GLY A 50 38.20 4.83 5.53
C GLY A 50 39.65 4.58 5.94
N ASP A 51 40.59 5.43 5.55
CA ASP A 51 41.99 5.33 5.96
C ASP A 51 42.24 6.16 7.24
N SER A 52 42.15 5.52 8.41
CA SER A 52 42.29 6.23 9.69
C SER A 52 43.69 6.81 9.89
N LEU A 53 44.75 6.17 9.38
CA LEU A 53 46.11 6.66 9.56
C LEU A 53 46.39 7.86 8.66
N ALA A 54 45.88 7.87 7.42
CA ALA A 54 45.96 9.02 6.55
C ALA A 54 45.17 10.21 7.12
N ILE A 55 43.94 9.96 7.61
CA ILE A 55 43.15 10.97 8.32
C ILE A 55 43.95 11.54 9.50
N GLU A 56 44.53 10.69 10.35
CA GLU A 56 45.32 11.13 11.50
C GLU A 56 46.52 11.99 11.08
N VAL A 57 47.28 11.58 10.07
CA VAL A 57 48.43 12.35 9.54
C VAL A 57 47.96 13.71 9.02
N LEU A 58 46.92 13.75 8.20
CA LEU A 58 46.41 14.97 7.57
C LEU A 58 45.83 15.97 8.59
N LEU A 59 45.11 15.47 9.60
CA LEU A 59 44.60 16.29 10.70
C LEU A 59 45.74 16.85 11.56
N ASN A 60 46.79 16.05 11.84
CA ASN A 60 47.98 16.52 12.56
C ASN A 60 48.76 17.60 11.79
N ARG A 61 48.62 17.64 10.46
CA ARG A 61 49.15 18.70 9.60
C ARG A 61 48.28 19.96 9.56
N GLY A 62 47.14 19.97 10.27
CA GLY A 62 46.29 21.13 10.43
C GLY A 62 45.22 21.31 9.36
N MET A 63 44.91 20.26 8.58
CA MET A 63 43.79 20.33 7.63
C MET A 63 42.46 20.55 8.36
N ASP A 64 41.59 21.39 7.80
CA ASP A 64 40.26 21.65 8.35
C ASP A 64 39.36 20.42 8.11
N ALA A 65 38.90 19.79 9.19
CA ALA A 65 37.97 18.65 9.15
C ALA A 65 36.59 19.01 8.56
N ASN A 66 36.30 20.29 8.33
CA ASN A 66 35.09 20.81 7.70
C ASN A 66 35.31 21.39 6.29
N ILE A 67 36.47 21.14 5.67
CA ILE A 67 36.76 21.54 4.29
C ILE A 67 35.68 21.05 3.33
N GLU A 68 35.28 21.92 2.39
CA GLU A 68 34.26 21.64 1.37
C GLU A 68 34.87 21.28 0.03
N ASP A 69 34.26 20.30 -0.63
CA ASP A 69 34.43 20.03 -2.07
C ASP A 69 33.40 20.79 -2.93
N SER A 70 33.32 20.46 -4.22
CA SER A 70 32.40 21.12 -5.16
C SER A 70 30.91 20.82 -4.91
N GLU A 71 30.61 19.75 -4.18
CA GLU A 71 29.25 19.33 -3.81
C GLU A 71 28.85 19.80 -2.40
N ALA A 72 29.70 20.63 -1.78
CA ALA A 72 29.62 21.06 -0.39
C ALA A 72 29.71 19.88 0.62
N GLU A 73 30.20 18.74 0.16
CA GLU A 73 30.50 17.60 1.01
C GLU A 73 31.76 17.90 1.83
N ARG A 74 31.94 17.09 2.86
CA ARG A 74 33.02 17.21 3.85
C ARG A 74 33.61 15.83 4.04
N PRO A 75 34.81 15.70 4.63
CA PRO A 75 35.37 14.41 4.96
C PRO A 75 34.38 13.48 5.69
N LEU A 76 33.58 14.02 6.62
CA LEU A 76 32.58 13.23 7.33
C LEU A 76 31.38 12.79 6.46
N HIS A 77 31.04 13.52 5.38
CA HIS A 77 30.04 13.08 4.39
C HIS A 77 30.60 11.93 3.54
N ARG A 78 31.83 12.09 3.03
CA ARG A 78 32.49 11.06 2.19
C ARG A 78 32.76 9.76 2.95
N LEU A 79 33.09 9.85 4.25
CA LEU A 79 33.26 8.67 5.10
C LEU A 79 32.03 7.75 5.12
N VAL A 80 30.84 8.34 5.01
CA VAL A 80 29.57 7.62 5.11
C VAL A 80 28.86 7.50 3.77
N GLU A 81 29.55 7.80 2.66
CA GLU A 81 29.06 7.54 1.32
C GLU A 81 29.26 6.06 0.96
N GLU A 82 28.41 5.51 0.09
CA GLU A 82 28.41 4.08 -0.23
C GLU A 82 29.61 3.73 -1.13
N THR A 83 30.78 3.54 -0.54
CA THR A 83 31.95 2.99 -1.24
C THR A 83 32.17 1.54 -0.83
N ARG A 84 32.16 0.63 -1.82
CA ARG A 84 32.28 -0.84 -1.69
C ARG A 84 33.65 -1.31 -1.19
N HIS A 85 34.41 -0.46 -0.53
CA HIS A 85 35.84 -0.63 -0.28
C HIS A 85 36.20 -0.74 1.20
N ILE A 86 35.28 -0.38 2.09
CA ILE A 86 35.47 -0.46 3.54
C ILE A 86 34.74 -1.71 4.06
N ASN A 87 35.43 -2.84 4.06
CA ASN A 87 34.93 -4.10 4.63
C ASN A 87 35.21 -4.25 6.14
N ASN A 88 35.59 -3.18 6.83
CA ASN A 88 35.92 -3.22 8.26
C ASN A 88 35.22 -2.11 9.05
N GLY A 89 34.20 -2.49 9.83
CA GLY A 89 33.46 -1.59 10.71
C GLY A 89 34.32 -0.95 11.82
N GLU A 90 35.43 -1.56 12.23
CA GLU A 90 36.32 -0.93 13.23
C GLU A 90 37.08 0.27 12.65
N GLU A 91 37.50 0.16 11.39
CA GLU A 91 38.28 1.21 10.73
C GLU A 91 37.42 2.45 10.45
N ILE A 92 36.18 2.25 10.00
CA ILE A 92 35.25 3.36 9.74
C ILE A 92 34.87 4.10 11.03
N VAL A 93 34.71 3.37 12.13
CA VAL A 93 34.49 3.93 13.47
C VAL A 93 35.66 4.81 13.89
N LYS A 94 36.89 4.33 13.73
CA LYS A 94 38.10 5.08 14.06
C LYS A 94 38.24 6.36 13.21
N CYS A 95 37.92 6.28 11.92
CA CYS A 95 37.88 7.45 11.04
C CYS A 95 36.89 8.50 11.53
N ALA A 96 35.67 8.08 11.91
CA ALA A 96 34.65 8.98 12.44
C ALA A 96 35.11 9.63 13.75
N GLU A 97 35.72 8.88 14.66
CA GLU A 97 36.26 9.41 15.92
C GLU A 97 37.33 10.48 15.68
N LEU A 98 38.30 10.21 14.80
CA LEU A 98 39.36 11.17 14.46
C LEU A 98 38.80 12.47 13.89
N LEU A 99 37.86 12.38 12.94
CA LEU A 99 37.20 13.55 12.35
C LEU A 99 36.41 14.35 13.39
N LEU A 100 35.65 13.68 14.27
CA LEU A 100 34.88 14.32 15.33
C LEU A 100 35.78 14.98 16.39
N ASP A 101 36.91 14.35 16.74
CA ASP A 101 37.90 14.92 17.66
C ASP A 101 38.52 16.19 17.07
N ALA A 102 38.75 16.21 15.76
CA ALA A 102 39.12 17.38 14.98
C ALA A 102 37.96 18.36 14.68
N LYS A 103 36.83 18.23 15.37
CA LYS A 103 35.67 19.13 15.29
C LYS A 103 34.97 19.15 13.93
N ALA A 104 35.00 18.05 13.19
CA ALA A 104 34.08 17.84 12.06
C ALA A 104 32.62 17.97 12.55
N SER A 105 31.81 18.73 11.81
CA SER A 105 30.43 19.01 12.18
C SER A 105 29.46 18.06 11.48
N VAL A 106 28.65 17.36 12.26
CA VAL A 106 27.51 16.55 11.75
C VAL A 106 26.31 17.41 11.31
N LEU A 107 26.36 18.73 11.55
CA LEU A 107 25.24 19.64 11.29
C LEU A 107 25.30 20.31 9.91
N ARG A 108 26.41 20.14 9.20
CA ARG A 108 26.61 20.73 7.88
C ARG A 108 25.85 19.93 6.84
N LYS A 109 25.30 20.65 5.87
CA LYS A 109 24.54 20.07 4.76
C LYS A 109 25.36 20.14 3.48
N ASP A 110 25.30 19.10 2.68
CA ASP A 110 25.76 19.10 1.30
C ASP A 110 24.81 19.89 0.39
N ARG A 111 25.10 19.93 -0.92
CA ARG A 111 24.26 20.60 -1.92
C ARG A 111 22.83 20.06 -2.05
N PHE A 112 22.58 18.82 -1.61
CA PHE A 112 21.26 18.17 -1.62
C PHE A 112 20.52 18.37 -0.29
N GLY A 113 21.12 19.10 0.64
CA GLY A 113 20.57 19.36 1.97
C GLY A 113 20.81 18.24 2.97
N ARG A 114 21.55 17.19 2.62
CA ARG A 114 21.80 16.00 3.45
C ARG A 114 22.95 16.29 4.41
N THR A 115 22.85 15.76 5.63
CA THR A 115 23.95 15.76 6.60
C THR A 115 24.66 14.41 6.59
N ALA A 116 25.84 14.32 7.22
CA ALA A 116 26.49 13.03 7.45
C ALA A 116 25.60 12.02 8.21
N VAL A 117 24.69 12.49 9.07
CA VAL A 117 23.70 11.64 9.75
C VAL A 117 22.72 11.03 8.75
N ILE A 118 22.22 11.83 7.80
CA ILE A 118 21.30 11.37 6.76
C ILE A 118 21.99 10.34 5.85
N LEU A 119 23.23 10.58 5.45
CA LEU A 119 23.99 9.64 4.61
C LEU A 119 24.32 8.34 5.37
N ALA A 120 24.70 8.43 6.64
CA ALA A 120 24.91 7.24 7.48
C ALA A 120 23.64 6.40 7.61
N ALA A 121 22.48 7.04 7.78
CA ALA A 121 21.19 6.36 7.82
C ALA A 121 20.81 5.74 6.46
N LYS A 122 21.08 6.44 5.35
CA LYS A 122 20.87 5.97 3.99
C LYS A 122 21.61 4.67 3.70
N ASN A 123 22.86 4.57 4.17
CA ASN A 123 23.74 3.44 3.88
C ASN A 123 23.78 2.38 5.00
N GLY A 124 23.02 2.60 6.08
CA GLY A 124 22.93 1.68 7.21
C GLY A 124 24.20 1.62 8.08
N TYR A 125 25.00 2.70 8.14
CA TYR A 125 26.19 2.78 8.99
C TYR A 125 25.82 3.01 10.48
N TYR A 126 25.18 2.02 11.09
CA TYR A 126 24.68 2.08 12.46
C TYR A 126 25.82 2.25 13.49
N GLU A 127 27.03 1.77 13.20
CA GLU A 127 28.21 1.94 14.06
C GLU A 127 28.59 3.41 14.19
N ILE A 128 28.52 4.17 13.08
CA ILE A 128 28.82 5.60 13.07
C ILE A 128 27.70 6.39 13.75
N LEU A 129 26.44 6.03 13.48
CA LEU A 129 25.30 6.61 14.18
C LEU A 129 25.42 6.43 15.70
N LYS A 130 25.87 5.25 16.15
CA LYS A 130 26.11 4.99 17.57
C LYS A 130 27.15 5.94 18.17
N ILE A 131 28.25 6.20 17.48
CA ILE A 131 29.24 7.21 17.93
C ILE A 131 28.60 8.60 18.04
N PHE A 132 27.79 8.99 17.06
CA PHE A 132 27.12 10.28 17.09
C PHE A 132 26.16 10.40 18.28
N ILE A 133 25.45 9.32 18.60
CA ILE A 133 24.54 9.23 19.75
C ILE A 133 25.32 9.28 21.07
N ASP A 134 26.37 8.47 21.21
CA ASP A 134 27.21 8.39 22.41
C ASP A 134 27.89 9.74 22.73
N ARG A 135 28.20 10.53 21.68
CA ARG A 135 28.74 11.89 21.82
C ARG A 135 27.67 12.97 21.99
N GLY A 136 26.39 12.61 22.06
CA GLY A 136 25.27 13.54 22.26
C GLY A 136 25.08 14.53 21.10
N LEU A 137 25.41 14.12 19.87
CA LEU A 137 25.30 14.98 18.71
C LEU A 137 23.85 15.13 18.25
N LYS A 138 23.53 16.28 17.64
CA LYS A 138 22.17 16.54 17.14
C LYS A 138 21.94 15.85 15.79
N LEU A 139 21.01 14.90 15.79
CA LEU A 139 20.65 14.07 14.62
C LEU A 139 19.35 14.50 13.90
N SER A 140 18.58 15.41 14.50
CA SER A 140 17.21 15.76 14.06
C SER A 140 17.12 16.66 12.82
N LEU A 141 18.20 16.81 12.05
CA LEU A 141 18.19 17.68 10.87
C LEU A 141 17.59 16.93 9.67
N LYS A 142 16.75 17.63 8.91
CA LYS A 142 16.06 17.13 7.72
C LYS A 142 16.81 17.50 6.45
N ASP A 143 16.68 16.73 5.39
CA ASP A 143 17.21 17.07 4.07
C ASP A 143 16.39 18.16 3.35
N SER A 144 16.57 18.32 2.03
CA SER A 144 15.82 19.30 1.24
C SER A 144 14.37 18.89 0.96
N GLU A 145 14.05 17.60 1.07
CA GLU A 145 12.71 17.02 0.92
C GLU A 145 11.98 16.88 2.27
N GLY A 146 12.57 17.40 3.35
CA GLY A 146 11.98 17.32 4.68
C GLY A 146 12.13 15.94 5.32
N ASN A 147 12.90 15.03 4.72
CA ASN A 147 13.12 13.70 5.26
C ASN A 147 14.09 13.76 6.45
N SER A 148 13.71 13.12 7.56
CA SER A 148 14.62 12.84 8.67
C SER A 148 15.46 11.59 8.39
N ALA A 149 16.46 11.30 9.24
CA ALA A 149 17.25 10.08 9.13
C ALA A 149 16.39 8.81 9.18
N LEU A 150 15.26 8.82 9.92
CA LEU A 150 14.32 7.71 9.95
C LEU A 150 13.62 7.49 8.60
N HIS A 151 13.16 8.57 7.95
CA HIS A 151 12.54 8.49 6.61
C HIS A 151 13.50 7.86 5.61
N ILE A 152 14.74 8.36 5.60
CA ILE A 152 15.78 7.90 4.66
C ILE A 152 16.17 6.44 4.94
N ALA A 153 16.34 6.04 6.20
CA ALA A 153 16.63 4.63 6.53
C ALA A 153 15.49 3.70 6.10
N CYS A 154 14.22 4.10 6.29
CA CYS A 154 13.07 3.31 5.85
C CYS A 154 12.94 3.26 4.32
N GLN A 155 13.34 4.34 3.63
CA GLN A 155 13.28 4.42 2.18
C GLN A 155 14.39 3.61 1.51
N TYR A 156 15.60 3.62 2.04
CA TYR A 156 16.75 2.93 1.42
C TYR A 156 16.99 1.51 1.95
N PHE A 157 16.16 1.06 2.88
CA PHE A 157 16.11 -0.33 3.29
C PHE A 157 16.12 -1.29 2.08
N SER A 158 17.00 -2.29 2.16
CA SER A 158 17.18 -3.38 1.20
C SER A 158 16.86 -4.70 1.88
N ASP A 159 15.96 -5.49 1.30
CA ASP A 159 15.65 -6.85 1.76
C ASP A 159 16.36 -7.93 0.92
N TYR A 160 17.47 -7.56 0.25
CA TYR A 160 18.16 -8.50 -0.64
C TYR A 160 18.84 -9.65 0.13
N ASN A 161 19.23 -9.44 1.40
CA ASN A 161 19.83 -10.45 2.26
C ASN A 161 19.60 -10.14 3.76
N GLU A 162 19.74 -11.17 4.61
CA GLU A 162 19.54 -11.07 6.07
C GLU A 162 20.52 -10.09 6.74
N GLU A 163 21.73 -9.93 6.20
CA GLU A 163 22.74 -9.01 6.75
C GLU A 163 22.34 -7.54 6.56
N ASP A 164 21.78 -7.19 5.40
CA ASP A 164 21.20 -5.87 5.12
C ASP A 164 20.00 -5.61 6.04
N GLU A 165 19.16 -6.63 6.26
CA GLU A 165 17.98 -6.50 7.13
C GLU A 165 18.38 -6.14 8.56
N ASP A 166 19.33 -6.88 9.16
CA ASP A 166 19.86 -6.60 10.50
C ASP A 166 20.55 -5.23 10.57
N ARG A 167 21.31 -4.85 9.52
CA ARG A 167 21.99 -3.55 9.43
C ARG A 167 21.01 -2.38 9.51
N TYR A 168 19.95 -2.41 8.70
CA TYR A 168 18.93 -1.35 8.71
C TYR A 168 18.06 -1.40 9.96
N PHE A 169 17.78 -2.59 10.49
CA PHE A 169 17.08 -2.73 11.78
C PHE A 169 17.84 -2.01 12.90
N LYS A 170 19.15 -2.25 13.03
CA LYS A 170 20.01 -1.56 14.01
C LYS A 170 20.08 -0.05 13.76
N THR A 171 20.15 0.36 12.49
CA THR A 171 20.17 1.77 12.09
C THR A 171 18.92 2.49 12.61
N ILE A 172 17.73 1.94 12.33
CA ILE A 172 16.45 2.53 12.73
C ILE A 172 16.28 2.49 14.25
N LYS A 173 16.66 1.37 14.89
CA LYS A 173 16.64 1.24 16.36
C LYS A 173 17.46 2.34 17.04
N TYR A 174 18.70 2.55 16.63
CA TYR A 174 19.55 3.59 17.23
C TYR A 174 19.02 5.00 16.98
N LEU A 175 18.45 5.27 15.81
CA LEU A 175 17.80 6.57 15.55
C LEU A 175 16.58 6.80 16.46
N LEU A 176 15.77 5.76 16.73
CA LEU A 176 14.67 5.83 17.70
C LEU A 176 15.17 6.04 19.13
N GLU A 177 16.23 5.32 19.54
CA GLU A 177 16.88 5.48 20.86
C GLU A 177 17.46 6.89 21.05
N ALA A 178 17.90 7.52 19.96
CA ALA A 178 18.34 8.91 19.94
C ALA A 178 17.19 9.94 20.07
N GLY A 179 15.94 9.46 20.12
CA GLY A 179 14.74 10.28 20.29
C GLY A 179 14.22 10.91 19.00
N LEU A 180 14.55 10.37 17.82
CA LEU A 180 13.89 10.78 16.59
C LEU A 180 12.44 10.27 16.58
N ASP A 181 11.52 11.16 16.22
CA ASP A 181 10.10 10.87 16.18
C ASP A 181 9.71 10.23 14.83
N PRO A 182 9.22 8.97 14.81
CA PRO A 182 8.79 8.31 13.58
C PRO A 182 7.48 8.87 13.00
N THR A 183 6.75 9.71 13.76
CA THR A 183 5.47 10.32 13.35
C THR A 183 5.63 11.69 12.71
N GLU A 184 6.84 12.25 12.69
CA GLU A 184 7.12 13.46 11.93
C GLU A 184 6.90 13.22 10.44
N LYS A 185 6.27 14.20 9.77
CA LYS A 185 6.04 14.15 8.33
C LYS A 185 7.16 14.85 7.55
N ASN A 186 7.44 14.33 6.35
CA ASN A 186 8.26 14.98 5.33
C ASN A 186 7.45 15.95 4.47
N ASN A 187 8.01 16.45 3.35
CA ASN A 187 7.31 17.37 2.45
C ASN A 187 6.19 16.71 1.63
N ASP A 188 6.17 15.38 1.54
CA ASP A 188 5.14 14.58 0.86
C ASP A 188 4.03 14.11 1.83
N ASP A 189 3.99 14.67 3.05
CA ASP A 189 3.04 14.32 4.11
C ASP A 189 3.15 12.87 4.59
N GLU A 190 4.28 12.20 4.32
CA GLU A 190 4.60 10.84 4.75
C GLU A 190 5.39 10.85 6.05
N THR A 191 5.05 9.92 6.96
CA THR A 191 5.87 9.56 8.11
C THR A 191 6.89 8.48 7.76
N ALA A 192 7.88 8.25 8.63
CA ALA A 192 8.80 7.12 8.46
C ALA A 192 8.06 5.77 8.46
N THR A 193 7.00 5.66 9.26
CA THR A 193 6.12 4.49 9.32
C THR A 193 5.38 4.27 7.98
N ASP A 194 4.88 5.33 7.35
CA ASP A 194 4.21 5.22 6.05
C ASP A 194 5.14 4.69 4.97
N ILE A 195 6.40 5.15 4.96
CA ILE A 195 7.43 4.66 4.04
C ILE A 195 7.71 3.17 4.29
N ALA A 196 7.85 2.74 5.55
CA ALA A 196 8.08 1.33 5.90
C ALA A 196 6.91 0.42 5.47
N ILE A 197 5.67 0.87 5.65
CA ILE A 197 4.46 0.17 5.18
C ILE A 197 4.47 0.04 3.65
N LYS A 198 4.75 1.12 2.91
CA LYS A 198 4.83 1.10 1.44
C LYS A 198 5.92 0.19 0.91
N ARG A 199 7.01 0.02 1.68
CA ARG A 199 8.10 -0.92 1.38
C ARG A 199 7.81 -2.36 1.82
N ASN A 200 6.65 -2.61 2.43
CA ASN A 200 6.23 -3.90 2.97
C ASN A 200 7.23 -4.51 3.98
N ASN A 201 7.93 -3.68 4.76
CA ASN A 201 8.83 -4.17 5.81
C ASN A 201 8.12 -4.26 7.15
N LYS A 202 7.49 -5.41 7.39
CA LYS A 202 6.68 -5.68 8.58
C LYS A 202 7.43 -5.53 9.91
N LYS A 203 8.70 -5.96 9.96
CA LYS A 203 9.53 -5.92 11.17
C LYS A 203 9.93 -4.49 11.53
N ILE A 204 10.36 -3.71 10.55
CA ILE A 204 10.67 -2.28 10.74
C ILE A 204 9.41 -1.51 11.09
N THR A 205 8.27 -1.79 10.46
CA THR A 205 7.00 -1.17 10.84
C THR A 205 6.63 -1.48 12.29
N ALA A 206 6.78 -2.73 12.73
CA ALA A 206 6.54 -3.09 14.13
C ALA A 206 7.48 -2.35 15.10
N LEU A 207 8.75 -2.16 14.72
CA LEU A 207 9.72 -1.39 15.49
C LEU A 207 9.30 0.09 15.60
N LEU A 208 8.93 0.73 14.49
CA LEU A 208 8.51 2.14 14.45
C LEU A 208 7.22 2.38 15.24
N LEU A 209 6.30 1.41 15.25
CA LEU A 209 5.06 1.46 16.05
C LEU A 209 5.29 1.19 17.54
N GLY A 210 6.50 0.85 17.97
CA GLY A 210 6.82 0.49 19.36
C GLY A 210 6.28 -0.88 19.78
N ASN A 211 5.93 -1.73 18.81
CA ASN A 211 5.34 -3.05 19.00
C ASN A 211 6.35 -4.19 18.88
N TYR A 212 7.64 -3.87 18.78
CA TYR A 212 8.71 -4.85 18.61
C TYR A 212 9.50 -5.04 19.92
N ASP A 213 9.47 -6.26 20.45
CA ASP A 213 10.30 -6.71 21.56
C ASP A 213 11.30 -7.74 21.02
N GLU A 214 12.60 -7.46 21.14
CA GLU A 214 13.67 -8.35 20.66
C GLU A 214 13.73 -9.68 21.41
N GLU A 215 13.39 -9.68 22.70
CA GLU A 215 13.44 -10.89 23.53
C GLU A 215 12.21 -11.76 23.31
N ASN A 216 11.06 -11.14 23.01
CA ASN A 216 9.80 -11.82 22.82
C ASN A 216 8.92 -11.13 21.75
N PRO A 217 9.27 -11.26 20.45
CA PRO A 217 8.57 -10.57 19.38
C PRO A 217 7.12 -11.03 19.30
N ASN A 218 6.19 -10.08 19.30
CA ASN A 218 4.79 -10.39 19.04
C ASN A 218 4.60 -10.63 17.54
N GLU A 219 4.72 -11.89 17.15
CA GLU A 219 4.60 -12.34 15.77
C GLU A 219 3.30 -11.85 15.10
N LEU A 220 2.18 -11.81 15.81
CA LEU A 220 0.91 -11.32 15.24
C LEU A 220 1.00 -9.82 14.91
N LEU A 221 1.60 -9.00 15.78
CA LEU A 221 1.75 -7.57 15.50
C LEU A 221 2.69 -7.32 14.33
N ILE A 222 3.77 -8.09 14.22
CA ILE A 222 4.68 -8.02 13.06
C ILE A 222 3.91 -8.39 11.79
N GLN A 223 3.19 -9.51 11.79
CA GLN A 223 2.40 -9.99 10.65
C GLN A 223 1.37 -8.98 10.13
N THR A 224 0.85 -8.07 10.97
CA THR A 224 -0.04 -6.99 10.52
C THR A 224 0.62 -6.01 9.55
N GLY A 225 1.95 -5.86 9.62
CA GLY A 225 2.68 -4.88 8.83
C GLY A 225 2.25 -3.43 9.07
N GLY A 226 1.56 -3.13 10.18
CA GLY A 226 0.97 -1.81 10.45
C GLY A 226 -0.26 -1.48 9.61
N LEU A 227 -0.81 -2.45 8.88
CA LEU A 227 -1.99 -2.26 8.03
C LEU A 227 -3.28 -2.27 8.85
N SER A 228 -4.27 -1.50 8.40
CA SER A 228 -5.67 -1.72 8.79
C SER A 228 -6.23 -2.98 8.11
N LEU A 229 -7.32 -3.53 8.64
CA LEU A 229 -7.94 -4.72 8.06
C LEU A 229 -8.41 -4.46 6.62
N HIS A 230 -8.89 -3.26 6.33
CA HIS A 230 -9.30 -2.84 4.98
C HIS A 230 -8.11 -2.81 4.00
N ARG A 231 -6.98 -2.20 4.40
CA ARG A 231 -5.76 -2.14 3.58
C ARG A 231 -5.15 -3.53 3.35
N ALA A 232 -5.11 -4.38 4.38
CA ALA A 232 -4.60 -5.74 4.26
C ALA A 232 -5.35 -6.56 3.19
N ILE A 233 -6.67 -6.37 3.06
CA ILE A 233 -7.50 -7.03 2.04
C ILE A 233 -7.18 -6.48 0.65
N GLU A 234 -7.04 -5.17 0.52
CA GLU A 234 -6.75 -4.53 -0.77
C GLU A 234 -5.38 -4.91 -1.33
N GLU A 235 -4.37 -4.96 -0.46
CA GLU A 235 -3.02 -5.41 -0.80
C GLU A 235 -2.94 -6.94 -0.94
N LYS A 236 -4.01 -7.67 -0.60
CA LYS A 236 -4.08 -9.14 -0.54
C LYS A 236 -3.02 -9.75 0.38
N ASP A 237 -2.68 -9.05 1.45
CA ASP A 237 -1.81 -9.53 2.51
C ASP A 237 -2.63 -10.41 3.47
N TYR A 238 -2.85 -11.66 3.06
CA TYR A 238 -3.64 -12.63 3.83
C TYR A 238 -3.03 -12.94 5.21
N GLU A 239 -1.71 -12.80 5.35
CA GLU A 239 -1.05 -12.96 6.63
C GLU A 239 -1.47 -11.84 7.59
N ALA A 240 -1.43 -10.59 7.13
CA ALA A 240 -1.94 -9.44 7.88
C ALA A 240 -3.44 -9.56 8.18
N VAL A 241 -4.26 -9.99 7.22
CA VAL A 241 -5.71 -10.23 7.43
C VAL A 241 -5.95 -11.18 8.60
N ASN A 242 -5.27 -12.33 8.63
CA ASN A 242 -5.43 -13.29 9.73
C ASN A 242 -4.90 -12.76 11.05
N ALA A 243 -3.76 -12.07 11.03
CA ALA A 243 -3.16 -11.52 12.23
C ALA A 243 -4.07 -10.47 12.87
N LEU A 244 -4.63 -9.57 12.07
CA LEU A 244 -5.56 -8.53 12.51
C LEU A 244 -6.85 -9.14 13.09
N ILE A 245 -7.43 -10.15 12.43
CA ILE A 245 -8.60 -10.87 12.97
C ILE A 245 -8.28 -11.51 14.32
N LYS A 246 -7.13 -12.19 14.45
CA LYS A 246 -6.70 -12.84 15.71
C LYS A 246 -6.42 -11.82 16.82
N LEU A 247 -5.95 -10.63 16.48
CA LEU A 247 -5.74 -9.52 17.40
C LEU A 247 -7.05 -8.82 17.81
N GLY A 248 -8.19 -9.20 17.20
CA GLY A 248 -9.51 -8.68 17.55
C GLY A 248 -9.88 -7.40 16.80
N ALA A 249 -9.33 -7.17 15.60
CA ALA A 249 -9.80 -6.10 14.72
C ALA A 249 -11.31 -6.25 14.45
N ASP A 250 -12.03 -5.13 14.44
CA ASP A 250 -13.47 -5.13 14.14
C ASP A 250 -13.71 -5.43 12.66
N VAL A 251 -14.18 -6.64 12.38
CA VAL A 251 -14.49 -7.13 11.01
C VAL A 251 -15.69 -6.42 10.37
N ASN A 252 -16.41 -5.59 11.12
CA ASN A 252 -17.58 -4.83 10.69
C ASN A 252 -17.32 -3.32 10.65
N ALA A 253 -16.09 -2.86 10.92
CA ALA A 253 -15.76 -1.44 10.88
C ALA A 253 -15.89 -0.86 9.46
N PHE A 254 -16.30 0.40 9.34
CA PHE A 254 -16.28 1.10 8.06
C PHE A 254 -14.91 1.71 7.80
N SER A 255 -14.46 1.66 6.54
CA SER A 255 -13.21 2.30 6.13
C SER A 255 -13.31 3.82 6.31
N GLU A 256 -12.38 4.40 7.08
CA GLU A 256 -12.25 5.85 7.27
C GLU A 256 -11.34 6.50 6.20
N GLU A 257 -10.74 5.69 5.33
CA GLU A 257 -9.74 6.13 4.35
C GLU A 257 -10.38 7.03 3.26
N GLU A 258 -10.01 8.30 3.25
CA GLU A 258 -10.68 9.31 2.42
C GLU A 258 -10.35 9.23 0.92
N ASP A 259 -9.20 8.65 0.55
CA ASP A 259 -8.65 8.67 -0.81
C ASP A 259 -8.75 7.32 -1.54
N THR A 260 -9.81 6.55 -1.26
CA THR A 260 -9.91 5.16 -1.72
C THR A 260 -11.24 4.91 -2.43
N LEU A 261 -11.24 3.99 -3.40
CA LEU A 261 -12.47 3.50 -4.02
C LEU A 261 -13.41 2.82 -3.00
N PHE A 262 -12.87 2.45 -1.84
CA PHE A 262 -13.51 1.66 -0.80
C PHE A 262 -13.90 2.46 0.44
N LYS A 263 -13.93 3.80 0.34
CA LYS A 263 -14.37 4.67 1.44
C LYS A 263 -15.73 4.20 1.95
N GLU A 264 -15.87 4.12 3.28
CA GLU A 264 -17.08 3.69 3.98
C GLU A 264 -17.54 2.24 3.70
N MET A 265 -16.72 1.41 3.04
CA MET A 265 -17.00 -0.02 2.93
C MET A 265 -16.53 -0.80 4.17
N THR A 266 -17.22 -1.89 4.48
CA THR A 266 -16.76 -2.88 5.47
C THR A 266 -15.63 -3.73 4.87
N PRO A 267 -14.80 -4.41 5.69
CA PRO A 267 -13.82 -5.38 5.20
C PRO A 267 -14.46 -6.41 4.27
N LEU A 268 -15.65 -6.91 4.63
CA LEU A 268 -16.38 -7.87 3.81
C LEU A 268 -16.85 -7.26 2.48
N GLY A 269 -17.27 -6.00 2.49
CA GLY A 269 -17.61 -5.24 1.29
C GLY A 269 -16.44 -5.15 0.31
N ILE A 270 -15.25 -4.80 0.80
CA ILE A 270 -14.03 -4.70 -0.02
C ILE A 270 -13.66 -6.07 -0.58
N ALA A 271 -13.56 -7.09 0.27
CA ALA A 271 -13.20 -8.45 -0.13
C ALA A 271 -14.18 -8.99 -1.20
N PHE A 272 -15.49 -8.75 -1.01
CA PHE A 272 -16.51 -9.19 -1.94
C PHE A 272 -16.45 -8.42 -3.27
N HIS A 273 -16.24 -7.11 -3.25
CA HIS A 273 -16.07 -6.28 -4.45
C HIS A 273 -14.85 -6.70 -5.29
N MET A 274 -13.75 -7.07 -4.63
CA MET A 274 -12.54 -7.55 -5.29
C MET A 274 -12.61 -9.02 -5.75
N PHE A 275 -13.69 -9.73 -5.40
CA PHE A 275 -13.84 -11.18 -5.55
C PHE A 275 -12.73 -11.99 -4.85
N ASP A 276 -12.29 -11.55 -3.69
CA ASP A 276 -11.28 -12.22 -2.88
C ASP A 276 -11.91 -13.29 -1.99
N GLU A 277 -11.85 -14.55 -2.44
CA GLU A 277 -12.39 -15.69 -1.69
C GLU A 277 -11.76 -15.88 -0.32
N TYR A 278 -10.46 -15.62 -0.20
CA TYR A 278 -9.74 -15.89 1.03
C TYR A 278 -10.26 -14.97 2.14
N SER A 279 -10.23 -13.66 1.88
CA SER A 279 -10.67 -12.66 2.85
C SER A 279 -12.17 -12.77 3.13
N VAL A 280 -13.01 -13.06 2.13
CA VAL A 280 -14.45 -13.31 2.38
C VAL A 280 -14.64 -14.43 3.38
N LYS A 281 -13.96 -15.58 3.22
CA LYS A 281 -14.08 -16.69 4.18
C LYS A 281 -13.58 -16.32 5.56
N ALA A 282 -12.38 -15.74 5.65
CA ALA A 282 -11.78 -15.36 6.92
C ALA A 282 -12.68 -14.40 7.72
N LEU A 283 -13.27 -13.41 7.03
CA LEU A 283 -14.17 -12.44 7.65
C LEU A 283 -15.49 -13.06 8.10
N LEU A 284 -16.09 -13.95 7.30
CA LEU A 284 -17.33 -14.65 7.68
C LEU A 284 -17.11 -15.56 8.89
N GLU A 285 -16.00 -16.31 8.91
CA GLU A 285 -15.60 -17.14 10.05
C GLU A 285 -15.37 -16.32 11.32
N ALA A 286 -14.92 -15.07 11.16
CA ALA A 286 -14.72 -14.10 12.24
C ALA A 286 -15.99 -13.32 12.64
N GLY A 287 -17.15 -13.58 12.02
CA GLY A 287 -18.42 -12.93 12.36
C GLY A 287 -18.73 -11.64 11.59
N GLY A 288 -18.20 -11.50 10.37
CA GLY A 288 -18.56 -10.43 9.45
C GLY A 288 -20.06 -10.46 9.10
N ASP A 289 -20.75 -9.33 9.30
CA ASP A 289 -22.17 -9.20 9.03
C ASP A 289 -22.41 -8.94 7.53
N VAL A 290 -22.94 -9.98 6.86
CA VAL A 290 -23.29 -9.97 5.43
C VAL A 290 -24.38 -8.95 5.07
N ASN A 291 -25.16 -8.49 6.06
CA ASN A 291 -26.28 -7.57 5.86
C ASN A 291 -25.98 -6.15 6.34
N LEU A 292 -24.75 -5.86 6.78
CA LEU A 292 -24.39 -4.54 7.28
C LEU A 292 -24.49 -3.51 6.15
N LYS A 293 -25.05 -2.35 6.48
CA LYS A 293 -25.26 -1.24 5.56
C LYS A 293 -24.28 -0.11 5.84
N THR A 294 -23.71 0.45 4.78
CA THR A 294 -22.90 1.68 4.82
C THR A 294 -23.75 2.88 5.27
N ILE A 295 -23.12 4.04 5.46
CA ILE A 295 -23.81 5.31 5.74
C ILE A 295 -24.73 5.70 4.57
N GLN A 296 -24.42 5.29 3.33
CA GLN A 296 -25.30 5.43 2.16
C GLN A 296 -26.41 4.36 2.09
N GLU A 297 -26.55 3.55 3.14
CA GLU A 297 -27.49 2.42 3.29
C GLU A 297 -27.26 1.26 2.31
N ASN A 298 -26.08 1.12 1.73
CA ASN A 298 -25.78 0.01 0.82
C ASN A 298 -25.19 -1.20 1.57
N THR A 299 -25.61 -2.41 1.24
CA THR A 299 -24.90 -3.63 1.69
C THR A 299 -23.73 -3.97 0.76
N ALA A 300 -22.84 -4.86 1.17
CA ALA A 300 -21.75 -5.37 0.31
C ALA A 300 -22.26 -5.87 -1.06
N LEU A 301 -23.35 -6.65 -1.05
CA LEU A 301 -24.00 -7.11 -2.28
C LEU A 301 -24.65 -5.96 -3.07
N GLY A 302 -25.20 -4.97 -2.36
CA GLY A 302 -25.74 -3.77 -2.98
C GLY A 302 -24.67 -2.93 -3.69
N GLU A 303 -23.48 -2.77 -3.11
CA GLU A 303 -22.41 -1.94 -3.67
C GLU A 303 -21.91 -2.50 -5.00
N ILE A 304 -21.67 -3.81 -5.10
CA ILE A 304 -21.18 -4.43 -6.35
C ILE A 304 -22.18 -4.30 -7.51
N LEU A 305 -23.44 -3.99 -7.25
CA LEU A 305 -24.49 -3.80 -8.26
C LEU A 305 -24.70 -2.32 -8.64
N GLY A 306 -24.07 -1.37 -7.95
CA GLY A 306 -24.40 0.06 -8.04
C GLY A 306 -23.58 0.89 -9.04
N TYR A 307 -22.28 0.65 -9.19
CA TYR A 307 -21.42 1.41 -10.11
C TYR A 307 -20.37 0.49 -10.73
N MET A 308 -20.81 -0.38 -11.64
CA MET A 308 -19.92 -1.37 -12.26
C MET A 308 -19.11 -0.82 -13.43
N LYS A 309 -18.19 0.11 -13.19
CA LYS A 309 -17.11 0.37 -14.16
C LYS A 309 -15.96 -0.65 -14.03
N ASP A 310 -16.15 -1.74 -13.29
CA ASP A 310 -15.04 -2.43 -12.62
C ASP A 310 -14.18 -3.35 -13.49
N ASN A 311 -12.87 -3.10 -13.37
CA ASN A 311 -11.75 -3.87 -13.90
C ASN A 311 -11.57 -5.26 -13.24
N TYR A 312 -12.34 -5.60 -12.19
CA TYR A 312 -12.15 -6.82 -11.41
C TYR A 312 -13.02 -7.99 -11.87
N PHE A 313 -14.17 -7.73 -12.51
CA PHE A 313 -15.04 -8.79 -13.01
C PHE A 313 -14.61 -9.22 -14.42
N SER A 314 -14.43 -10.53 -14.60
CA SER A 314 -14.18 -11.16 -15.88
C SER A 314 -15.01 -12.44 -15.97
N TYR A 315 -15.39 -12.86 -17.18
CA TYR A 315 -16.30 -13.99 -17.38
C TYR A 315 -15.81 -15.30 -16.73
N ASP A 316 -14.51 -15.52 -16.72
CA ASP A 316 -13.86 -16.67 -16.09
C ASP A 316 -14.09 -16.72 -14.57
N LYS A 317 -14.47 -15.60 -13.94
CA LYS A 317 -14.79 -15.52 -12.51
C LYS A 317 -16.24 -15.83 -12.18
N ILE A 318 -17.13 -16.16 -13.13
CA ILE A 318 -18.52 -16.52 -12.81
C ILE A 318 -18.62 -17.62 -11.73
N PRO A 319 -17.88 -18.75 -11.82
CA PRO A 319 -17.94 -19.78 -10.78
C PRO A 319 -17.49 -19.27 -9.40
N LEU A 320 -16.56 -18.31 -9.38
CA LEU A 320 -16.09 -17.67 -8.15
C LEU A 320 -17.21 -16.78 -7.57
N VAL A 321 -17.84 -15.94 -8.39
CA VAL A 321 -18.96 -15.09 -7.94
C VAL A 321 -20.10 -15.93 -7.35
N GLU A 322 -20.53 -16.99 -8.03
CA GLU A 322 -21.59 -17.89 -7.53
C GLU A 322 -21.20 -18.53 -6.20
N LYS A 323 -19.93 -18.91 -6.05
CA LYS A 323 -19.39 -19.45 -4.81
C LYS A 323 -19.39 -18.43 -3.68
N LEU A 324 -19.00 -17.18 -3.94
CA LEU A 324 -19.03 -16.10 -2.95
C LEU A 324 -20.46 -15.77 -2.55
N LEU A 325 -21.40 -15.67 -3.50
CA LEU A 325 -22.82 -15.48 -3.20
C LEU A 325 -23.36 -16.61 -2.33
N LYS A 326 -22.97 -17.86 -2.61
CA LYS A 326 -23.38 -19.00 -1.79
C LYS A 326 -22.86 -18.89 -0.36
N LEU A 327 -21.60 -18.47 -0.18
CA LEU A 327 -21.02 -18.22 1.14
C LEU A 327 -21.81 -17.15 1.91
N LEU A 328 -22.23 -16.06 1.26
CA LEU A 328 -23.04 -15.03 1.92
C LEU A 328 -24.40 -15.59 2.37
N ILE A 329 -25.08 -16.38 1.52
CA ILE A 329 -26.36 -17.03 1.88
C ILE A 329 -26.18 -17.98 3.06
N ASP A 330 -25.16 -18.83 3.01
CA ASP A 330 -24.89 -19.80 4.07
C ASP A 330 -24.54 -19.11 5.40
N ASN A 331 -24.12 -17.84 5.36
CA ASN A 331 -23.87 -16.98 6.52
C ASN A 331 -25.00 -15.96 6.81
N GLY A 332 -26.21 -16.21 6.30
CA GLY A 332 -27.42 -15.47 6.72
C GLY A 332 -27.73 -14.22 5.91
N LEU A 333 -27.32 -14.15 4.65
CA LEU A 333 -27.75 -13.09 3.74
C LEU A 333 -29.29 -13.07 3.61
N LYS A 334 -29.88 -11.91 3.90
CA LYS A 334 -31.32 -11.70 3.79
C LYS A 334 -31.67 -11.27 2.37
N LEU A 335 -32.07 -12.24 1.54
CA LEU A 335 -32.31 -12.03 0.10
C LEU A 335 -33.33 -10.93 -0.24
N ASN A 336 -34.32 -10.74 0.65
CA ASN A 336 -35.45 -9.84 0.41
C ASN A 336 -35.38 -8.54 1.23
N ASP A 337 -34.33 -8.34 2.02
CA ASP A 337 -34.10 -7.06 2.68
C ASP A 337 -33.57 -6.05 1.66
N SER A 338 -33.79 -4.76 1.94
CA SER A 338 -33.27 -3.70 1.09
C SER A 338 -31.74 -3.65 1.17
N VAL A 339 -31.09 -3.50 0.02
CA VAL A 339 -29.63 -3.41 -0.12
C VAL A 339 -29.14 -2.01 -0.46
N ASP A 340 -30.04 -1.03 -0.56
CA ASP A 340 -29.71 0.38 -0.78
C ASP A 340 -30.79 1.32 -0.20
N LYS A 341 -30.46 2.62 -0.17
CA LYS A 341 -31.35 3.70 0.27
C LYS A 341 -32.62 3.90 -0.56
N LYS A 342 -32.71 3.27 -1.75
CA LYS A 342 -33.92 3.31 -2.59
C LYS A 342 -34.87 2.17 -2.24
N GLY A 343 -34.50 1.33 -1.28
CA GLY A 343 -35.26 0.16 -0.86
C GLY A 343 -35.21 -0.98 -1.87
N ASN A 344 -34.27 -0.98 -2.82
CA ASN A 344 -34.16 -2.11 -3.75
C ASN A 344 -33.71 -3.34 -2.96
N THR A 345 -34.33 -4.50 -3.18
CA THR A 345 -33.73 -5.79 -2.81
C THR A 345 -32.52 -6.07 -3.71
N ALA A 346 -31.68 -7.03 -3.35
CA ALA A 346 -30.55 -7.44 -4.19
C ALA A 346 -31.02 -7.82 -5.60
N PHE A 347 -32.18 -8.49 -5.70
CA PHE A 347 -32.75 -8.91 -6.97
C PHE A 347 -33.24 -7.72 -7.81
N ILE A 348 -33.97 -6.77 -7.20
CA ILE A 348 -34.40 -5.55 -7.90
C ILE A 348 -33.18 -4.76 -8.40
N LYS A 349 -32.16 -4.60 -7.55
CA LYS A 349 -30.95 -3.85 -7.92
C LYS A 349 -30.21 -4.53 -9.07
N ALA A 350 -30.09 -5.86 -9.06
CA ALA A 350 -29.48 -6.61 -10.15
C ALA A 350 -30.25 -6.45 -11.47
N CYS A 351 -31.58 -6.61 -11.46
CA CYS A 351 -32.40 -6.42 -12.67
C CYS A 351 -32.32 -4.99 -13.23
N LYS A 352 -32.25 -3.99 -12.35
CA LYS A 352 -32.10 -2.59 -12.74
C LYS A 352 -30.75 -2.30 -13.42
N SER A 353 -29.68 -2.92 -12.93
CA SER A 353 -28.32 -2.68 -13.43
C SER A 353 -27.96 -3.50 -14.67
N LEU A 354 -28.89 -4.22 -15.28
CA LEU A 354 -28.63 -5.04 -16.48
C LEU A 354 -28.17 -4.23 -17.69
N ASP A 355 -28.73 -3.03 -17.87
CA ASP A 355 -28.35 -2.15 -18.98
C ASP A 355 -27.05 -1.36 -18.69
N GLU A 356 -26.50 -1.50 -17.48
CA GLU A 356 -25.29 -0.83 -17.07
C GLU A 356 -24.08 -1.72 -17.37
N ASN A 357 -23.21 -1.27 -18.28
CA ASN A 357 -21.90 -1.87 -18.57
C ASN A 357 -21.95 -3.30 -19.17
N THR A 358 -22.73 -3.50 -20.24
CA THR A 358 -22.71 -4.73 -21.05
C THR A 358 -21.29 -5.01 -21.61
N LEU A 359 -20.71 -6.16 -21.25
CA LEU A 359 -19.40 -6.59 -21.75
C LEU A 359 -19.46 -6.98 -23.24
N HIS A 360 -18.31 -7.08 -23.91
CA HIS A 360 -18.22 -7.45 -25.33
C HIS A 360 -18.87 -8.80 -25.70
N ASN A 361 -19.03 -9.70 -24.73
CA ASN A 361 -19.67 -11.01 -24.90
C ASN A 361 -21.17 -11.01 -24.57
N GLY A 362 -21.75 -9.84 -24.25
CA GLY A 362 -23.17 -9.67 -23.93
C GLY A 362 -23.58 -10.17 -22.55
N ARG A 363 -22.64 -10.49 -21.64
CA ARG A 363 -22.96 -10.88 -20.26
C ARG A 363 -22.64 -9.78 -19.24
N THR A 364 -23.42 -9.73 -18.17
CA THR A 364 -23.18 -8.80 -17.04
C THR A 364 -23.10 -9.54 -15.71
N LEU A 365 -22.33 -9.00 -14.75
CA LEU A 365 -22.35 -9.50 -13.37
C LEU A 365 -23.76 -9.39 -12.76
N ALA A 366 -24.50 -8.34 -13.12
CA ALA A 366 -25.88 -8.15 -12.70
C ALA A 366 -26.79 -9.31 -13.13
N ALA A 367 -26.64 -9.81 -14.37
CA ALA A 367 -27.38 -10.98 -14.84
C ALA A 367 -27.00 -12.26 -14.10
N VAL A 368 -25.71 -12.46 -13.80
CA VAL A 368 -25.23 -13.61 -13.01
C VAL A 368 -25.84 -13.59 -11.61
N VAL A 369 -25.79 -12.44 -10.93
CA VAL A 369 -26.38 -12.26 -9.60
C VAL A 369 -27.89 -12.47 -9.65
N ALA A 370 -28.61 -11.88 -10.60
CA ALA A 370 -30.06 -12.05 -10.72
C ALA A 370 -30.46 -13.51 -10.93
N LYS A 371 -29.80 -14.22 -11.86
CA LYS A 371 -30.06 -15.65 -12.12
C LYS A 371 -29.78 -16.51 -10.88
N PHE A 372 -28.70 -16.22 -10.16
CA PHE A 372 -28.35 -16.91 -8.93
C PHE A 372 -29.40 -16.69 -7.84
N LEU A 373 -29.81 -15.44 -7.60
CA LEU A 373 -30.82 -15.11 -6.59
C LEU A 373 -32.18 -15.76 -6.88
N LEU A 374 -32.58 -15.81 -8.17
CA LEU A 374 -33.81 -16.48 -8.59
C LEU A 374 -33.76 -17.99 -8.28
N LYS A 375 -32.62 -18.63 -8.53
CA LYS A 375 -32.40 -20.05 -8.20
C LYS A 375 -32.47 -20.33 -6.69
N GLU A 376 -32.06 -19.37 -5.85
CA GLU A 376 -32.16 -19.46 -4.39
C GLU A 376 -33.53 -18.98 -3.86
N ASN A 377 -34.54 -18.85 -4.74
CA ASN A 377 -35.94 -18.50 -4.43
C ASN A 377 -36.11 -17.12 -3.77
N CYS A 378 -35.42 -16.09 -4.27
CA CYS A 378 -35.72 -14.71 -3.87
C CYS A 378 -37.17 -14.31 -4.19
N ASP A 379 -37.73 -13.36 -3.44
CA ASP A 379 -39.05 -12.83 -3.72
C ASP A 379 -39.05 -11.93 -4.96
N VAL A 380 -39.65 -12.42 -6.04
CA VAL A 380 -39.76 -11.70 -7.31
C VAL A 380 -40.77 -10.54 -7.29
N ASN A 381 -41.67 -10.52 -6.29
CA ASN A 381 -42.75 -9.54 -6.15
C ASN A 381 -42.45 -8.43 -5.16
N SER A 382 -41.26 -8.44 -4.55
CA SER A 382 -40.79 -7.34 -3.71
C SER A 382 -40.81 -6.02 -4.49
N THR A 383 -41.09 -4.93 -3.77
CA THR A 383 -41.08 -3.58 -4.33
C THR A 383 -40.06 -2.71 -3.62
N ASN A 384 -39.43 -1.81 -4.37
CA ASN A 384 -38.59 -0.77 -3.77
C ASN A 384 -39.44 0.36 -3.17
N LEU A 385 -38.80 1.42 -2.64
CA LEU A 385 -39.54 2.53 -2.03
C LEU A 385 -40.47 3.25 -3.01
N ASP A 386 -40.27 3.12 -4.32
CA ASP A 386 -41.10 3.69 -5.39
C ASP A 386 -42.18 2.73 -5.92
N GLY A 387 -42.37 1.57 -5.29
CA GLY A 387 -43.35 0.57 -5.73
C GLY A 387 -42.89 -0.24 -6.95
N GLN A 388 -41.62 -0.11 -7.37
CA GLN A 388 -41.12 -0.75 -8.58
C GLN A 388 -40.66 -2.17 -8.29
N THR A 389 -41.09 -3.12 -9.13
CA THR A 389 -40.68 -4.53 -9.07
C THR A 389 -39.52 -4.83 -10.00
N ALA A 390 -38.87 -5.99 -9.82
CA ALA A 390 -37.85 -6.47 -10.74
C ALA A 390 -38.40 -6.62 -12.18
N LEU A 391 -39.66 -7.09 -12.32
CA LEU A 391 -40.31 -7.26 -13.61
C LEU A 391 -40.45 -5.94 -14.38
N MET A 392 -40.75 -4.82 -13.70
CA MET A 392 -40.80 -3.49 -14.33
C MET A 392 -39.45 -3.08 -14.93
N PHE A 393 -38.35 -3.32 -14.21
CA PHE A 393 -37.00 -3.04 -14.73
C PHE A 393 -36.63 -3.96 -15.89
N LEU A 394 -36.97 -5.25 -15.82
CA LEU A 394 -36.76 -6.20 -16.91
C LEU A 394 -37.53 -5.80 -18.19
N CYS A 395 -38.77 -5.33 -18.05
CA CYS A 395 -39.55 -4.79 -19.18
C CYS A 395 -38.92 -3.52 -19.79
N ALA A 396 -38.26 -2.71 -18.98
CA ALA A 396 -37.59 -1.47 -19.42
C ALA A 396 -36.23 -1.72 -20.06
N SER A 397 -35.61 -2.87 -19.79
CA SER A 397 -34.25 -3.19 -20.19
C SER A 397 -34.14 -3.49 -21.69
N ARG A 398 -32.97 -3.19 -22.26
CA ARG A 398 -32.62 -3.50 -23.66
C ARG A 398 -31.63 -4.66 -23.79
N ASP A 399 -31.12 -5.13 -22.66
CA ASP A 399 -30.17 -6.24 -22.59
C ASP A 399 -30.84 -7.57 -23.00
N THR A 400 -30.07 -8.44 -23.66
CA THR A 400 -30.58 -9.73 -24.12
C THR A 400 -30.84 -10.70 -22.97
N GLU A 401 -30.04 -10.66 -21.89
CA GLU A 401 -30.24 -11.50 -20.71
C GLU A 401 -31.47 -11.08 -19.91
N ALA A 402 -31.90 -9.81 -20.02
CA ALA A 402 -33.14 -9.34 -19.40
C ALA A 402 -34.37 -10.07 -19.96
N GLN A 403 -34.36 -10.46 -21.24
CA GLN A 403 -35.46 -11.19 -21.87
C GLN A 403 -35.61 -12.60 -21.27
N ASP A 404 -34.49 -13.29 -21.07
CA ASP A 404 -34.49 -14.62 -20.45
C ASP A 404 -34.92 -14.53 -18.98
N LEU A 405 -34.40 -13.55 -18.24
CA LEU A 405 -34.81 -13.29 -16.85
C LEU A 405 -36.29 -12.92 -16.75
N GLN A 406 -36.84 -12.15 -17.68
CA GLN A 406 -38.25 -11.80 -17.71
C GLN A 406 -39.14 -13.04 -17.78
N ILE A 407 -38.78 -14.00 -18.64
CA ILE A 407 -39.52 -15.28 -18.75
C ILE A 407 -39.42 -16.05 -17.43
N GLN A 408 -38.21 -16.21 -16.88
CA GLN A 408 -38.00 -16.98 -15.64
C GLN A 408 -38.71 -16.37 -14.44
N VAL A 409 -38.77 -15.04 -14.35
CA VAL A 409 -39.46 -14.31 -13.28
C VAL A 409 -40.98 -14.45 -13.40
N LEU A 410 -41.54 -14.43 -14.61
CA LEU A 410 -42.96 -14.74 -14.85
C LEU A 410 -43.29 -16.20 -14.50
N GLU A 411 -42.44 -17.16 -14.88
CA GLU A 411 -42.57 -18.57 -14.50
C GLU A 411 -42.50 -18.77 -12.98
N SER A 412 -41.79 -17.88 -12.28
CA SER A 412 -41.69 -17.86 -10.82
C SER A 412 -42.85 -17.12 -10.13
N GLY A 413 -43.87 -16.68 -10.88
CA GLY A 413 -45.09 -16.08 -10.34
C GLY A 413 -45.02 -14.58 -10.11
N ALA A 414 -44.26 -13.86 -10.93
CA ALA A 414 -44.23 -12.39 -10.86
C ALA A 414 -45.58 -11.76 -11.21
N ASP A 415 -46.02 -10.82 -10.37
CA ASP A 415 -47.25 -10.07 -10.55
C ASP A 415 -47.09 -9.02 -11.66
N ILE A 416 -47.99 -9.12 -12.64
CA ILE A 416 -48.07 -8.26 -13.82
C ILE A 416 -48.95 -7.03 -13.60
N GLU A 417 -49.72 -6.99 -12.52
CA GLU A 417 -50.68 -5.92 -12.20
C GLU A 417 -50.19 -4.99 -11.09
N THR A 418 -49.06 -5.30 -10.43
CA THR A 418 -48.43 -4.40 -9.46
C THR A 418 -48.13 -3.05 -10.12
N THR A 419 -48.39 -1.95 -9.40
CA THR A 419 -48.18 -0.59 -9.89
C THR A 419 -47.12 0.13 -9.06
N ASP A 420 -46.28 0.90 -9.74
CA ASP A 420 -45.37 1.83 -9.06
C ASP A 420 -46.14 3.06 -8.50
N LYS A 421 -45.43 3.99 -7.87
CA LYS A 421 -46.04 5.24 -7.36
C LYS A 421 -46.72 6.10 -8.43
N ASN A 422 -46.39 5.93 -9.70
CA ASN A 422 -47.00 6.65 -10.82
C ASN A 422 -48.23 5.92 -11.38
N GLY A 423 -48.55 4.73 -10.86
CA GLY A 423 -49.61 3.87 -11.38
C GLY A 423 -49.17 3.03 -12.58
N ASP A 424 -47.87 2.96 -12.87
CA ASP A 424 -47.36 2.25 -14.03
C ASP A 424 -47.18 0.75 -13.71
N THR A 425 -47.79 -0.11 -14.53
CA THR A 425 -47.61 -1.56 -14.47
C THR A 425 -46.40 -2.01 -15.29
N PRO A 426 -45.89 -3.25 -15.10
CA PRO A 426 -44.87 -3.82 -15.98
C PRO A 426 -45.21 -3.73 -17.48
N LEU A 427 -46.50 -3.81 -17.85
CA LEU A 427 -46.95 -3.62 -19.24
C LEU A 427 -46.65 -2.20 -19.74
N ILE A 428 -46.88 -1.19 -18.91
CA ILE A 428 -46.62 0.21 -19.26
C ILE A 428 -45.12 0.46 -19.43
N TYR A 429 -44.28 -0.14 -18.60
CA TYR A 429 -42.83 -0.13 -18.77
C TYR A 429 -42.40 -0.77 -20.11
N ALA A 430 -42.96 -1.93 -20.45
CA ALA A 430 -42.70 -2.60 -21.73
C ALA A 430 -43.12 -1.74 -22.93
N ALA A 431 -44.31 -1.12 -22.88
CA ALA A 431 -44.83 -0.28 -23.96
C ALA A 431 -43.97 0.98 -24.21
N ARG A 432 -43.34 1.53 -23.17
CA ARG A 432 -42.41 2.67 -23.30
C ARG A 432 -41.09 2.27 -23.96
N ASN A 433 -40.68 1.01 -23.83
CA ASN A 433 -39.47 0.47 -24.43
C ASN A 433 -39.74 0.03 -25.88
N ARG A 434 -39.53 0.95 -26.84
CA ARG A 434 -39.92 0.84 -28.28
C ARG A 434 -39.19 -0.26 -29.10
N MET A 435 -38.67 -1.34 -28.50
CA MET A 435 -38.02 -2.47 -29.21
C MET A 435 -38.97 -3.67 -29.44
N GLN A 436 -39.66 -3.55 -30.57
CA GLN A 436 -40.55 -4.39 -31.39
C GLN A 436 -40.57 -5.94 -31.39
N VAL A 437 -39.92 -6.74 -30.54
CA VAL A 437 -39.95 -8.22 -30.71
C VAL A 437 -40.88 -8.97 -29.75
N LEU A 438 -41.17 -8.42 -28.56
CA LEU A 438 -41.89 -9.15 -27.51
C LEU A 438 -43.31 -8.65 -27.20
N GLU A 439 -43.80 -7.53 -27.77
CA GLU A 439 -45.26 -7.24 -27.74
C GLU A 439 -46.07 -8.49 -28.14
N LYS A 440 -45.52 -9.33 -29.02
CA LYS A 440 -46.15 -10.59 -29.46
C LYS A 440 -46.00 -11.80 -28.53
N LYS A 441 -44.89 -11.96 -27.78
CA LYS A 441 -44.73 -13.09 -26.83
C LYS A 441 -45.36 -12.78 -25.47
N TRP A 442 -45.27 -11.52 -25.03
CA TRP A 442 -45.93 -11.03 -23.82
C TRP A 442 -47.46 -11.11 -23.97
N LEU A 443 -48.03 -10.67 -25.11
CA LEU A 443 -49.46 -10.91 -25.40
C LEU A 443 -49.80 -12.40 -25.42
N ASN A 444 -48.94 -13.27 -25.98
CA ASN A 444 -49.21 -14.71 -26.01
C ASN A 444 -49.22 -15.33 -24.62
N TYR A 445 -48.35 -14.90 -23.69
CA TYR A 445 -48.37 -15.40 -22.31
C TYR A 445 -49.54 -14.82 -21.50
N TYR A 446 -49.87 -13.54 -21.70
CA TYR A 446 -51.05 -12.87 -21.14
C TYR A 446 -52.35 -13.56 -21.60
N LEU A 447 -52.45 -13.89 -22.89
CA LEU A 447 -53.55 -14.69 -23.45
C LEU A 447 -53.59 -16.11 -22.89
N ILE A 448 -52.44 -16.76 -22.64
CA ILE A 448 -52.41 -18.11 -22.06
C ILE A 448 -52.87 -18.10 -20.59
N LEU A 449 -52.49 -17.08 -19.81
CA LEU A 449 -52.88 -16.95 -18.40
C LEU A 449 -54.34 -16.51 -18.23
N GLU A 450 -54.87 -15.62 -19.09
CA GLU A 450 -56.30 -15.27 -19.10
C GLU A 450 -57.19 -16.43 -19.56
N ILE A 451 -56.70 -17.35 -20.40
CA ILE A 451 -57.46 -18.53 -20.85
C ILE A 451 -57.51 -19.63 -19.76
N GLN A 452 -56.66 -19.55 -18.73
CA GLN A 452 -56.60 -20.54 -17.63
C GLN A 452 -57.36 -20.13 -16.36
N ASN A 453 -57.87 -18.90 -16.28
CA ASN A 453 -58.85 -18.45 -15.27
C ASN A 453 -60.26 -18.36 -15.89
#